data_AF-A0A1V5Y7W6-F1
#
_entry.id   AF-A0A1V5Y7W6-F1
#
_cell.length_a   1.000
_cell.length_b   1.000
_cell.length_c   1.000
_cell.angle_alpha   90.00
_cell.angle_beta   90.00
_cell.angle_gamma   90.00
#
_symmetry.space_group_name_H-M   'P 1'
#
loop_
_entity.id
_entity.type
_entity.pdbx_description
1 polymer ?
#
loop_
_entity_poly.entity_id
_entity_poly.type
_entity_poly.pdbx_seq_one_letter_code
_entity_poly.pdbx_strand_id
1 'polypeptide(L)'
;MNKEYLRLAKQLLPNATIVIDRFHVVRHCIWALENVRKRVQSRLPKEQRIYFKRSKKLLIAHMDKLSAENKAAVERMLLVSPDLRNAYLLKEKFYEFMASKDAQTAHERLRAFRLFAYTADIPEFTSFLAMIENWQPYILNAFNCPYSNGFTEGVNNTVKVIKRIAYGYRNFRNFRARIFATVNT
;
A
#
# COMPACT_ATOMS: atom_id res chain seq x y z
N MET A 1 7.53 -8.81 -1.14
CA MET A 1 8.87 -9.37 -1.40
C MET A 1 8.71 -10.69 -2.15
N ASN A 2 9.63 -11.06 -3.04
CA ASN A 2 9.58 -12.36 -3.73
C ASN A 2 10.00 -13.47 -2.74
N LYS A 3 9.34 -14.63 -2.77
CA LYS A 3 9.63 -15.78 -1.88
C LYS A 3 11.08 -16.29 -2.04
N GLU A 4 11.64 -16.23 -3.23
CA GLU A 4 13.04 -16.61 -3.49
C GLU A 4 14.02 -15.65 -2.82
N TYR A 5 13.72 -14.34 -2.85
CA TYR A 5 14.51 -13.35 -2.13
C TYR A 5 14.45 -13.57 -0.62
N LEU A 6 13.29 -13.94 -0.08
CA LEU A 6 13.17 -14.31 1.33
C LEU A 6 14.06 -15.51 1.67
N ARG A 7 14.02 -16.55 0.84
CA ARG A 7 14.81 -17.77 1.01
C ARG A 7 16.31 -17.45 1.02
N LEU A 8 16.78 -16.70 0.02
CA LEU A 8 18.18 -16.29 -0.09
C LEU A 8 18.62 -15.40 1.07
N ALA A 9 17.78 -14.45 1.48
CA ALA A 9 18.09 -13.59 2.63
C ALA A 9 18.29 -14.42 3.91
N LYS A 10 17.43 -15.41 4.16
CA LYS A 10 17.61 -16.31 5.33
C LYS A 10 18.86 -17.18 5.25
N GLN A 11 19.24 -17.64 4.06
CA GLN A 11 20.42 -18.47 3.87
C GLN A 11 21.72 -17.67 4.00
N LEU A 12 21.77 -16.49 3.38
CA LEU A 12 22.99 -15.67 3.30
C LEU A 12 23.15 -14.75 4.51
N LEU A 13 22.06 -14.37 5.17
CA LEU A 13 22.03 -13.44 6.31
C LEU A 13 21.19 -14.04 7.45
N PRO A 14 21.60 -15.19 8.04
CA PRO A 14 20.77 -15.94 8.99
C PRO A 14 20.41 -15.16 10.26
N ASN A 15 21.25 -14.19 10.66
CA ASN A 15 21.03 -13.37 11.85
C ASN A 15 20.30 -12.05 11.55
N ALA A 16 20.00 -11.75 10.28
CA ALA A 16 19.35 -10.50 9.91
C ALA A 16 17.85 -10.54 10.18
N THR A 17 17.32 -9.48 10.78
CA THR A 17 15.88 -9.29 10.89
C THR A 17 15.31 -8.87 9.54
N ILE A 18 14.46 -9.71 8.98
CA ILE A 18 13.83 -9.45 7.69
C ILE A 18 12.58 -8.60 7.92
N VAL A 19 12.52 -7.46 7.22
CA VAL A 19 11.46 -6.47 7.33
C VAL A 19 10.80 -6.26 5.98
N ILE A 20 9.46 -6.23 5.96
CA ILE A 20 8.69 -5.87 4.77
C ILE A 20 8.41 -4.36 4.78
N ASP A 21 8.59 -3.75 3.61
CA ASP A 21 8.25 -2.35 3.39
C ASP A 21 6.76 -2.08 3.59
N ARG A 22 6.44 -1.25 4.60
CA ARG A 22 5.07 -0.84 4.95
C ARG A 22 4.36 -0.13 3.80
N PHE A 23 5.05 0.64 2.96
CA PHE A 23 4.45 1.35 1.83
C PHE A 23 3.80 0.36 0.85
N HIS A 24 4.48 -0.74 0.54
CA HIS A 24 3.94 -1.76 -0.36
C HIS A 24 2.73 -2.47 0.25
N VAL A 25 2.75 -2.75 1.56
CA VAL A 25 1.62 -3.37 2.25
C VAL A 25 0.39 -2.46 2.22
N VAL A 26 0.56 -1.18 2.56
CA VAL A 26 -0.50 -0.15 2.46
C VAL A 26 -1.04 -0.06 1.04
N ARG A 27 -0.16 -0.04 0.04
CA ARG A 27 -0.54 0.02 -1.37
C ARG A 27 -1.42 -1.16 -1.78
N HIS A 28 -1.16 -2.37 -1.29
CA HIS A 28 -2.01 -3.53 -1.59
C HIS A 28 -3.42 -3.40 -0.99
N CYS A 29 -3.55 -2.84 0.22
CA CYS A 29 -4.87 -2.52 0.79
C CYS A 29 -5.62 -1.49 -0.06
N ILE A 30 -4.92 -0.43 -0.49
CA ILE A 30 -5.52 0.62 -1.34
C ILE A 30 -5.96 0.03 -2.69
N TRP A 31 -5.21 -0.91 -3.26
CA TRP A 31 -5.60 -1.59 -4.50
C TRP A 31 -6.85 -2.45 -4.32
N ALA A 32 -7.01 -3.13 -3.20
CA ALA A 32 -8.24 -3.87 -2.90
C ALA A 32 -9.46 -2.93 -2.87
N LEU A 33 -9.38 -1.82 -2.14
CA LEU A 33 -10.42 -0.77 -2.14
C LEU A 33 -10.68 -0.19 -3.54
N GLU A 34 -9.62 0.12 -4.29
CA GLU A 34 -9.75 0.67 -5.65
C GLU A 34 -10.44 -0.32 -6.60
N ASN A 35 -10.23 -1.62 -6.43
CA ASN A 35 -10.91 -2.65 -7.21
C ASN A 35 -12.39 -2.73 -6.86
N VAL A 36 -12.76 -2.65 -5.58
CA VAL A 36 -14.18 -2.52 -5.16
C VAL A 36 -14.80 -1.28 -5.77
N ARG A 37 -14.11 -0.14 -5.67
CA ARG A 37 -14.56 1.14 -6.25
C ARG A 37 -14.79 1.01 -7.74
N LYS A 38 -13.88 0.37 -8.49
CA LYS A 38 -14.04 0.13 -9.94
C LYS A 38 -15.23 -0.77 -10.25
N ARG A 39 -15.42 -1.86 -9.48
CA ARG A 39 -16.57 -2.76 -9.62
C ARG A 39 -17.88 -2.00 -9.43
N VAL A 40 -18.02 -1.27 -8.32
CA VAL A 40 -19.22 -0.48 -8.01
C VAL A 40 -19.42 0.62 -9.07
N GLN A 41 -18.36 1.38 -9.39
CA GLN A 41 -18.39 2.44 -10.39
C GLN A 41 -18.89 1.93 -11.74
N SER A 42 -18.48 0.74 -12.19
CA SER A 42 -18.86 0.22 -13.51
C SER A 42 -20.38 0.13 -13.72
N ARG A 43 -21.16 0.02 -12.63
CA ARG A 43 -22.62 -0.12 -12.63
C ARG A 43 -23.37 1.21 -12.50
N LEU A 44 -22.65 2.33 -12.34
CA LEU A 44 -23.26 3.64 -12.13
C LEU A 44 -23.57 4.40 -13.44
N PRO A 45 -24.53 5.33 -13.42
CA PRO A 45 -24.74 6.28 -14.51
C PRO A 45 -23.47 7.06 -14.87
N LYS A 46 -23.37 7.53 -16.12
CA LYS A 46 -22.17 8.20 -16.67
C LYS A 46 -21.65 9.33 -15.77
N GLU A 47 -22.54 10.18 -15.27
CA GLU A 47 -22.17 11.32 -14.42
C GLU A 47 -21.53 10.87 -13.10
N GLN A 48 -22.17 9.91 -12.42
CA GLN A 48 -21.63 9.33 -11.19
C GLN A 48 -20.31 8.60 -11.44
N ARG A 49 -20.15 7.92 -12.58
CA ARG A 49 -18.86 7.30 -12.95
C ARG A 49 -17.74 8.32 -13.05
N ILE A 50 -18.00 9.47 -13.67
CA ILE A 50 -17.03 10.57 -13.79
C ILE A 50 -16.70 11.13 -12.41
N TYR A 51 -17.72 11.38 -11.58
CA TYR A 51 -17.55 11.84 -10.21
C TYR A 51 -16.67 10.89 -9.40
N PHE A 52 -16.98 9.59 -9.37
CA PHE A 52 -16.19 8.59 -8.64
C PHE A 52 -14.74 8.50 -9.11
N LYS A 53 -14.49 8.63 -10.43
CA LYS A 53 -13.13 8.61 -10.98
C LYS A 53 -12.33 9.84 -10.54
N ARG A 54 -12.94 11.02 -10.56
CA ARG A 54 -12.29 12.30 -10.19
C ARG A 54 -12.09 12.41 -8.69
N SER A 55 -13.03 11.91 -7.90
CA SER A 55 -13.04 12.01 -6.43
C SER A 55 -12.39 10.82 -5.70
N LYS A 56 -11.81 9.83 -6.40
CA LYS A 56 -11.24 8.62 -5.76
C LYS A 56 -10.21 8.89 -4.67
N LYS A 57 -9.50 10.03 -4.72
CA LYS A 57 -8.52 10.41 -3.71
C LYS A 57 -9.18 10.63 -2.34
N LEU A 58 -10.45 11.03 -2.30
CA LEU A 58 -11.21 11.19 -1.06
C LEU A 58 -11.37 9.85 -0.33
N LEU A 59 -11.63 8.77 -1.07
CA LEU A 59 -11.74 7.42 -0.50
C LEU A 59 -10.40 6.85 0.00
N ILE A 60 -9.28 7.33 -0.55
CA ILE A 60 -7.93 6.85 -0.20
C ILE A 60 -7.36 7.60 1.00
N ALA A 61 -7.70 8.90 1.13
CA ALA A 61 -7.26 9.74 2.23
C ALA A 61 -7.64 9.14 3.59
N HIS A 62 -6.92 9.55 4.64
CA HIS A 62 -7.31 9.22 6.01
C HIS A 62 -8.52 10.08 6.38
N MET A 63 -9.54 9.46 6.97
CA MET A 63 -10.78 10.14 7.36
C MET A 63 -10.53 11.35 8.28
N ASP A 64 -9.57 11.26 9.19
CA ASP A 64 -9.20 12.32 10.13
C ASP A 64 -8.54 13.54 9.47
N LYS A 65 -8.02 13.39 8.24
CA LYS A 65 -7.41 14.48 7.45
C LYS A 65 -8.37 15.14 6.47
N LEU A 66 -9.61 14.68 6.36
CA LEU A 66 -10.60 15.27 5.47
C LEU A 66 -11.28 16.48 6.14
N SER A 67 -11.52 17.54 5.35
CA SER A 67 -12.42 18.63 5.74
C SER A 67 -13.86 18.14 5.91
N ALA A 68 -14.70 18.90 6.61
CA ALA A 68 -16.12 18.56 6.79
C ALA A 68 -16.84 18.33 5.45
N GLU A 69 -16.59 19.20 4.47
CA GLU A 69 -17.16 19.09 3.12
C GLU A 69 -16.73 17.80 2.41
N ASN A 70 -15.44 17.43 2.54
CA ASN A 70 -14.91 16.21 1.96
C ASN A 70 -15.42 14.95 2.67
N LYS A 71 -15.64 15.00 3.99
CA LYS A 71 -16.30 13.91 4.73
C LYS A 71 -17.72 13.70 4.23
N ALA A 72 -18.51 14.77 4.08
CA ALA A 72 -19.86 14.69 3.51
C ALA A 72 -19.84 14.14 2.07
N ALA A 73 -18.83 14.51 1.28
CA ALA A 73 -18.65 13.94 -0.06
C ALA A 73 -18.35 12.43 -0.02
N VAL A 74 -17.46 11.99 0.87
CA VAL A 74 -17.19 10.56 1.08
C VAL A 74 -18.46 9.83 1.51
N GLU A 75 -19.18 10.33 2.51
CA GLU A 75 -20.44 9.73 2.98
C GLU A 75 -21.43 9.50 1.83
N ARG A 76 -21.65 10.51 0.98
CA ARG A 76 -22.48 10.38 -0.22
C ARG A 76 -21.98 9.28 -1.17
N MET A 77 -20.67 9.14 -1.35
CA MET A 77 -20.10 8.06 -2.17
C MET A 77 -20.33 6.69 -1.55
N LEU A 78 -20.22 6.56 -0.22
CA LEU A 78 -20.38 5.30 0.49
C LEU A 78 -21.84 4.82 0.55
N LEU A 79 -22.82 5.73 0.45
CA LEU A 79 -24.25 5.38 0.38
C LEU A 79 -24.62 4.56 -0.86
N VAL A 80 -23.81 4.64 -1.92
CA VAL A 80 -24.10 3.99 -3.21
C VAL A 80 -23.96 2.46 -3.13
N SER A 81 -23.15 1.93 -2.22
CA SER A 81 -22.93 0.48 -2.11
C SER A 81 -22.46 0.07 -0.71
N PRO A 82 -23.11 -0.93 -0.08
CA PRO A 82 -22.63 -1.53 1.16
C PRO A 82 -21.20 -2.06 1.05
N ASP A 83 -20.84 -2.69 -0.07
CA ASP A 83 -19.48 -3.21 -0.29
C ASP A 83 -18.45 -2.09 -0.31
N LEU A 84 -18.76 -0.96 -0.97
CA LEU A 84 -17.83 0.17 -1.00
C LEU A 84 -17.65 0.78 0.39
N ARG A 85 -18.74 0.90 1.14
CA ARG A 85 -18.72 1.35 2.55
C ARG A 85 -17.87 0.42 3.41
N ASN A 86 -18.10 -0.88 3.34
CA ASN A 86 -17.34 -1.86 4.10
C ASN A 86 -15.85 -1.85 3.69
N ALA A 87 -15.54 -1.79 2.40
CA ALA A 87 -14.18 -1.67 1.90
C ALA A 87 -13.46 -0.40 2.40
N TYR A 88 -14.17 0.72 2.46
CA TYR A 88 -13.64 1.96 3.02
C TYR A 88 -13.34 1.83 4.52
N LEU A 89 -14.27 1.25 5.29
CA LEU A 89 -14.07 0.99 6.72
C LEU A 89 -12.90 0.03 6.97
N LEU A 90 -12.75 -1.01 6.14
CA LEU A 90 -11.58 -1.89 6.19
C LEU A 90 -10.28 -1.13 5.95
N LYS A 91 -10.25 -0.23 4.97
CA LYS A 91 -9.08 0.62 4.74
C LYS A 91 -8.77 1.52 5.94
N GLU A 92 -9.77 2.14 6.57
CA GLU A 92 -9.56 2.95 7.78
C GLU A 92 -9.02 2.09 8.94
N LYS A 93 -9.59 0.89 9.16
CA LYS A 93 -9.08 -0.07 10.14
C LYS A 93 -7.66 -0.53 9.82
N PHE A 94 -7.32 -0.68 8.54
CA PHE A 94 -5.97 -1.01 8.12
C PHE A 94 -4.98 0.13 8.38
N TYR A 95 -5.41 1.39 8.20
CA TYR A 95 -4.61 2.55 8.56
C TYR A 95 -4.37 2.64 10.07
N GLU A 96 -5.37 2.28 10.89
CA GLU A 96 -5.21 2.17 12.34
C GLU A 96 -4.13 1.14 12.72
N PHE A 97 -4.14 -0.03 12.07
CA PHE A 97 -3.08 -1.03 12.21
C PHE A 97 -1.71 -0.46 11.82
N MET A 98 -1.59 0.23 10.68
CA MET A 98 -0.33 0.80 10.22
C MET A 98 0.20 1.95 11.08
N ALA A 99 -0.68 2.61 11.85
CA ALA A 99 -0.33 3.66 12.80
C ALA A 99 0.05 3.12 14.20
N SER A 100 0.25 1.81 14.35
CA SER A 100 0.69 1.22 15.62
C SER A 100 2.09 1.70 16.01
N LYS A 101 2.31 1.90 17.31
CA LYS A 101 3.59 2.41 17.86
C LYS A 101 4.66 1.33 18.02
N ASP A 102 4.23 0.09 18.18
CA ASP A 102 5.07 -1.07 18.46
C ASP A 102 4.43 -2.34 17.87
N ALA A 103 5.22 -3.42 17.81
CA ALA A 103 4.76 -4.69 17.24
C ALA A 103 3.62 -5.37 18.02
N GLN A 104 3.53 -5.16 19.34
CA GLN A 104 2.47 -5.77 20.16
C GLN A 104 1.10 -5.16 19.80
N THR A 105 1.01 -3.83 19.82
CA THR A 105 -0.16 -3.07 19.39
C THR A 105 -0.51 -3.40 17.93
N ALA A 106 0.49 -3.51 17.05
CA ALA A 106 0.30 -3.86 15.65
C ALA A 106 -0.32 -5.25 15.48
N HIS A 107 0.11 -6.23 16.28
CA HIS A 107 -0.41 -7.59 16.23
C HIS A 107 -1.88 -7.67 16.64
N GLU A 108 -2.27 -6.95 17.70
CA GLU A 108 -3.65 -6.87 18.17
C GLU A 108 -4.55 -6.20 17.13
N ARG A 109 -4.15 -5.05 16.60
CA ARG A 109 -4.89 -4.33 15.55
C ARG A 109 -4.98 -5.14 14.25
N LEU A 110 -3.95 -5.91 13.91
CA LEU A 110 -3.97 -6.79 12.75
C LEU A 110 -4.97 -7.95 12.93
N ARG A 111 -5.07 -8.52 14.13
CA ARG A 111 -6.10 -9.53 14.45
C ARG A 111 -7.50 -8.93 14.30
N ALA A 112 -7.74 -7.75 14.86
CA ALA A 112 -9.02 -7.06 14.72
C ALA A 112 -9.36 -6.76 13.25
N PHE A 113 -8.41 -6.20 12.49
CA PHE A 113 -8.58 -5.95 11.06
C PHE A 113 -8.98 -7.22 10.29
N ARG A 114 -8.31 -8.35 10.54
CA ARG A 114 -8.64 -9.62 9.88
C ARG A 114 -10.05 -10.08 10.21
N LEU A 115 -10.47 -9.99 11.47
CA LEU A 115 -11.85 -10.35 11.86
C LEU A 115 -12.88 -9.52 11.09
N PHE A 116 -12.69 -8.19 11.02
CA PHE A 116 -13.56 -7.32 10.22
C PHE A 116 -13.52 -7.68 8.74
N ALA A 117 -12.35 -7.98 8.18
CA ALA A 117 -12.19 -8.30 6.77
C ALA A 117 -12.86 -9.63 6.39
N TYR A 118 -12.74 -10.67 7.23
CA TYR A 118 -13.44 -11.93 7.03
C TYR A 118 -14.95 -11.78 7.17
N THR A 119 -15.40 -10.95 8.12
CA THR A 119 -16.84 -10.68 8.30
C THR A 119 -17.43 -9.89 7.13
N ALA A 120 -16.67 -8.94 6.57
CA ALA A 120 -17.10 -8.13 5.45
C ALA A 120 -17.15 -8.91 4.12
N ASP A 121 -16.40 -10.02 4.03
CA ASP A 121 -16.37 -10.97 2.91
C ASP A 121 -16.33 -10.31 1.52
N ILE A 122 -15.37 -9.39 1.33
CA ILE A 122 -15.21 -8.65 0.08
C ILE A 122 -14.19 -9.37 -0.81
N PRO A 123 -14.57 -9.91 -1.99
CA PRO A 123 -13.69 -10.73 -2.82
C PRO A 123 -12.36 -10.05 -3.23
N GLU A 124 -12.37 -8.73 -3.43
CA GLU A 124 -11.17 -7.96 -3.79
C GLU A 124 -10.12 -7.93 -2.67
N PHE A 125 -10.51 -8.20 -1.42
CA PHE A 125 -9.59 -8.27 -0.28
C PHE A 125 -8.97 -9.67 -0.12
N THR A 126 -9.50 -10.73 -0.73
CA THR A 126 -9.04 -12.11 -0.50
C THR A 126 -7.54 -12.29 -0.76
N SER A 127 -7.05 -11.83 -1.93
CA SER A 127 -5.62 -11.90 -2.27
C SER A 127 -4.75 -11.07 -1.33
N PHE A 128 -5.28 -9.94 -0.84
CA PHE A 128 -4.59 -9.08 0.10
C PHE A 128 -4.49 -9.73 1.49
N LEU A 129 -5.56 -10.37 1.97
CA LEU A 129 -5.57 -11.10 3.24
C LEU A 129 -4.61 -12.28 3.23
N ALA A 130 -4.61 -13.08 2.15
CA ALA A 130 -3.62 -14.14 1.97
C ALA A 130 -2.18 -13.60 1.97
N MET A 131 -1.93 -12.45 1.35
CA MET A 131 -0.60 -11.81 1.39
C MET A 131 -0.24 -11.40 2.82
N ILE A 132 -1.14 -10.74 3.55
CA ILE A 132 -0.93 -10.35 4.94
C ILE A 132 -0.59 -11.57 5.82
N GLU A 133 -1.32 -12.67 5.67
CA GLU A 133 -1.09 -13.89 6.43
C GLU A 133 0.28 -14.50 6.14
N ASN A 134 0.62 -14.67 4.86
CA ASN A 134 1.90 -15.25 4.44
C ASN A 134 3.12 -14.44 4.89
N TRP A 135 2.97 -13.12 5.00
CA TRP A 135 4.07 -12.21 5.31
C TRP A 135 4.00 -11.62 6.73
N GLN A 136 3.03 -12.03 7.55
CA GLN A 136 2.72 -11.44 8.85
C GLN A 136 3.97 -11.23 9.74
N PRO A 137 4.84 -12.23 9.97
CA PRO A 137 5.98 -12.03 10.88
C PRO A 137 6.92 -10.90 10.41
N TYR A 138 7.17 -10.80 9.12
CA TYR A 138 8.07 -9.81 8.54
C TYR A 138 7.44 -8.40 8.44
N ILE A 139 6.11 -8.34 8.34
CA ILE A 139 5.37 -7.07 8.41
C ILE A 139 5.42 -6.54 9.84
N LEU A 140 5.23 -7.40 10.85
CA LEU A 140 5.27 -7.00 12.26
C LEU A 140 6.67 -6.51 12.68
N ASN A 141 7.74 -7.09 12.13
CA ASN A 141 9.10 -6.59 12.35
C ASN A 141 9.28 -5.12 11.97
N ALA A 142 8.49 -4.60 11.02
CA ALA A 142 8.58 -3.20 10.58
C ALA A 142 8.18 -2.19 11.66
N PHE A 143 7.44 -2.62 12.69
CA PHE A 143 6.99 -1.75 13.79
C PHE A 143 8.05 -1.59 14.89
N ASN A 144 9.05 -2.47 14.94
CA ASN A 144 10.18 -2.37 15.85
C ASN A 144 11.46 -1.86 15.15
N CYS A 145 11.39 -1.62 13.85
CA CYS A 145 12.54 -1.22 13.04
C CYS A 145 12.55 0.31 12.84
N PRO A 146 13.64 1.03 13.18
CA PRO A 146 13.71 2.48 13.03
C PRO A 146 13.95 2.93 11.58
N TYR A 147 14.33 2.01 10.69
CA TYR A 147 14.76 2.35 9.33
C TYR A 147 13.57 2.60 8.40
N SER A 148 13.70 3.62 7.54
CA SER A 148 12.76 3.88 6.46
C SER A 148 13.42 3.63 5.11
N ASN A 149 12.64 3.15 4.14
CA ASN A 149 13.12 2.97 2.77
C ASN A 149 13.18 4.28 1.98
N GLY A 150 12.84 5.43 2.58
CA GLY A 150 12.71 6.71 1.87
C GLY A 150 13.99 7.15 1.17
N PHE A 151 15.15 6.96 1.81
CA PHE A 151 16.45 7.25 1.18
C PHE A 151 16.69 6.36 -0.05
N THR A 152 16.51 5.05 0.10
CA THR A 152 16.67 4.08 -0.99
C THR A 152 15.68 4.33 -2.13
N GLU A 153 14.43 4.70 -1.82
CA GLU A 153 13.44 5.11 -2.82
C GLU A 153 13.83 6.38 -3.55
N GLY A 154 14.41 7.36 -2.85
CA GLY A 154 14.98 8.59 -3.43
C GLY A 154 16.06 8.28 -4.46
N VAL A 155 17.06 7.49 -4.08
CA VAL A 155 18.12 7.03 -4.99
C VAL A 155 17.53 6.29 -6.20
N ASN A 156 16.59 5.37 -5.96
CA ASN A 156 15.91 4.64 -7.04
C ASN A 156 15.14 5.57 -7.99
N ASN A 157 14.53 6.63 -7.47
CA ASN A 157 13.84 7.62 -8.29
C ASN A 157 14.84 8.43 -9.14
N THR A 158 15.97 8.86 -8.56
CA THR A 158 17.06 9.51 -9.30
C THR A 158 17.56 8.64 -10.45
N VAL A 159 17.81 7.36 -10.20
CA VAL A 159 18.20 6.40 -11.25
C VAL A 159 17.14 6.29 -12.36
N LYS A 160 15.85 6.25 -12.00
CA LYS A 160 14.75 6.24 -12.97
C LYS A 160 14.69 7.53 -13.79
N VAL A 161 14.96 8.69 -13.17
CA VAL A 161 15.03 9.98 -13.86
C VAL A 161 16.19 9.98 -14.86
N ILE A 162 17.40 9.56 -14.44
CA ILE A 162 18.57 9.40 -15.34
C ILE A 162 18.23 8.56 -16.57
N LYS A 163 17.57 7.40 -16.36
CA LYS A 163 17.14 6.55 -17.46
C LYS A 163 16.13 7.25 -18.39
N ARG A 164 15.19 8.02 -17.84
CA ARG A 164 14.14 8.71 -18.60
C ARG A 164 14.71 9.85 -19.44
N ILE A 165 15.57 10.70 -18.87
CA ILE A 165 16.18 11.84 -19.59
C ILE A 165 17.10 11.38 -20.72
N ALA A 166 17.69 10.19 -20.61
CA ALA A 166 18.54 9.61 -21.64
C ALA A 166 17.77 8.80 -22.70
N TYR A 167 16.44 8.69 -22.58
CA TYR A 167 15.59 7.83 -23.42
C TYR A 167 16.04 6.35 -23.45
N GLY A 168 16.62 5.89 -22.33
CA GLY A 168 17.16 4.55 -22.16
C GLY A 168 18.66 4.44 -22.45
N TYR A 169 19.26 3.35 -22.00
CA TYR A 169 20.67 3.04 -22.21
C TYR A 169 20.78 1.69 -22.90
N ARG A 170 21.60 1.61 -23.96
CA ARG A 170 21.91 0.34 -24.65
C ARG A 170 23.01 -0.46 -23.95
N ASN A 171 23.87 0.21 -23.19
CA ASN A 171 25.02 -0.39 -22.50
C ASN A 171 24.92 -0.17 -20.99
N PHE A 172 24.92 -1.28 -20.23
CA PHE A 172 24.85 -1.26 -18.77
C PHE A 172 26.05 -0.56 -18.13
N ARG A 173 27.26 -0.68 -18.68
CA ARG A 173 28.46 0.00 -18.15
C ARG A 173 28.29 1.52 -18.21
N ASN A 174 27.78 2.05 -19.31
CA ASN A 174 27.52 3.49 -19.47
C ASN A 174 26.40 3.95 -18.53
N PHE A 175 25.35 3.15 -18.37
CA PHE A 175 24.28 3.45 -17.42
C PHE A 175 24.81 3.49 -15.97
N ARG A 176 25.58 2.48 -15.57
CA ARG A 176 26.22 2.39 -14.25
C ARG A 176 27.16 3.57 -14.01
N ALA A 177 28.00 3.92 -14.98
CA ALA A 177 28.91 5.07 -14.89
C ALA A 177 28.14 6.38 -14.67
N ARG A 178 27.03 6.59 -15.41
CA ARG A 178 26.19 7.77 -15.22
C ARG A 178 25.55 7.82 -13.84
N ILE A 179 25.06 6.68 -13.33
CA ILE A 179 24.47 6.61 -11.98
C ILE A 179 25.49 7.07 -10.93
N PHE A 180 26.71 6.51 -10.95
CA PHE A 180 27.74 6.91 -9.98
C PHE A 180 28.13 8.38 -10.09
N ALA A 181 28.24 8.91 -11.31
CA ALA A 181 28.57 10.31 -11.52
C ALA A 181 27.48 11.28 -11.01
N THR A 182 26.24 10.82 -10.78
CA THR A 182 25.12 11.68 -10.34
C THR A 182 24.72 11.46 -8.89
N VAL A 183 24.89 10.24 -8.34
CA VAL A 183 24.44 9.90 -6.98
C VAL A 183 25.53 10.17 -5.93
N ASN A 184 26.80 10.31 -6.31
CA ASN A 184 27.94 10.58 -5.41
C ASN A 184 28.26 12.08 -5.22
N THR A 185 27.39 12.98 -5.65
CA THR A 185 27.45 14.44 -5.45
C THR A 185 26.27 14.90 -4.64
#